data_AF-A0A4S4MRL3-F1
#
_entry.id   AF-A0A4S4MRL3-F1
#
_cell.length_a   1.000
_cell.length_b   1.000
_cell.length_c   1.000
_cell.angle_alpha   90.00
_cell.angle_beta   90.00
_cell.angle_gamma   90.00
#
_symmetry.space_group_name_H-M   'P 1'
#
loop_
_entity.id
_entity.type
_entity.pdbx_description
1 polymer ?
#
loop_
_entity_poly.entity_id
_entity_poly.type
_entity_poly.pdbx_seq_one_letter_code
_entity_poly.pdbx_strand_id
1 'polypeptide(L)'
;MEPKFQPPSVHPINISKNTQKEPWFLALNPNGRIPVLVDRNRADFAVFETAAILLYLAQHYDAASKFAFDPATQADEYSRMLQWMFFAHGGIGPMQGQLNHFARFAPEDIPYAKKRYLDETKRLYGVLDIHLNGRDFLAGPERGTYSIADMNAFTWCAYPICRFHRQADPQGVL
;
A
#
# COMPACT_ATOMS: atom_id res chain seq x y z
N MET A 1 -4.06 25.54 -19.25
CA MET A 1 -4.44 24.22 -19.81
C MET A 1 -4.18 23.21 -18.71
N GLU A 2 -5.18 22.43 -18.30
CA GLU A 2 -4.90 21.31 -17.40
C GLU A 2 -3.99 20.31 -18.12
N PRO A 3 -2.93 19.81 -17.46
CA PRO A 3 -2.05 18.83 -18.06
C PRO A 3 -2.86 17.55 -18.36
N LYS A 4 -2.92 17.14 -19.63
CA LYS A 4 -3.50 15.84 -20.00
C LYS A 4 -2.69 14.73 -19.34
N PHE A 5 -3.37 13.84 -18.63
CA PHE A 5 -2.77 12.60 -18.10
C PHE A 5 -2.09 11.83 -19.24
N GLN A 6 -0.78 11.65 -19.13
CA GLN A 6 -0.03 10.75 -19.99
C GLN A 6 0.18 9.43 -19.25
N PRO A 7 0.01 8.27 -19.92
CA PRO A 7 0.25 6.99 -19.28
C PRO A 7 1.70 6.94 -18.76
N PRO A 8 1.91 6.55 -17.49
CA PRO A 8 3.24 6.56 -16.92
C PRO A 8 4.15 5.56 -17.65
N SER A 9 5.37 5.99 -17.98
CA SER A 9 6.42 5.07 -18.41
C SER A 9 6.89 4.28 -17.19
N VAL A 10 6.73 2.96 -17.20
CA VAL A 10 7.20 2.09 -16.12
C VAL A 10 8.67 1.77 -16.31
N HIS A 11 9.50 2.04 -15.30
CA HIS A 11 10.89 1.62 -15.27
C HIS A 11 11.07 0.46 -14.26
N PRO A 12 11.31 -0.78 -14.71
CA PRO A 12 11.42 -1.92 -13.81
C PRO A 12 12.72 -1.88 -12.99
N ILE A 13 12.60 -2.03 -11.67
CA ILE A 13 13.74 -2.07 -10.74
C ILE A 13 13.93 -3.52 -10.26
N ASN A 14 15.09 -4.11 -10.55
CA ASN A 14 15.40 -5.45 -10.09
C ASN A 14 15.96 -5.41 -8.66
N ILE A 15 15.10 -5.71 -7.67
CA ILE A 15 15.48 -5.65 -6.25
C ILE A 15 16.43 -6.77 -5.82
N SER A 16 16.45 -7.91 -6.52
CA SER A 16 17.37 -9.02 -6.24
C SER A 16 18.81 -8.68 -6.64
N LYS A 17 18.98 -7.71 -7.55
CA LYS A 17 20.29 -7.16 -7.94
C LYS A 17 20.69 -5.92 -7.12
N ASN A 18 19.91 -5.54 -6.12
CA ASN A 18 20.10 -4.30 -5.34
C ASN A 18 20.10 -3.02 -6.19
N THR A 19 19.41 -3.00 -7.35
CA THR A 19 19.32 -1.82 -8.23
C THR A 19 18.81 -0.58 -7.48
N GLN A 20 17.87 -0.76 -6.54
CA GLN A 20 17.32 0.29 -5.67
C GLN A 20 18.33 0.89 -4.69
N LYS A 21 19.56 0.38 -4.65
CA LYS A 21 20.66 0.89 -3.83
C LYS A 21 21.74 1.59 -4.67
N GLU A 22 21.58 1.64 -5.99
CA GLU A 22 22.51 2.35 -6.86
C GLU A 22 22.42 3.88 -6.64
N PRO A 23 23.53 4.63 -6.82
CA PRO A 23 23.57 6.06 -6.50
C PRO A 23 22.47 6.89 -7.18
N TRP A 24 22.12 6.58 -8.42
CA TRP A 24 21.08 7.31 -9.15
C TRP A 24 19.68 7.07 -8.58
N PHE A 25 19.39 5.86 -8.07
CA PHE A 25 18.09 5.58 -7.45
C PHE A 25 18.02 6.23 -6.07
N LEU A 26 19.13 6.18 -5.31
CA LEU A 26 19.22 6.83 -4.00
C LEU A 26 19.09 8.35 -4.08
N ALA A 27 19.51 8.96 -5.20
CA ALA A 27 19.28 10.38 -5.47
C ALA A 27 17.78 10.73 -5.60
N LEU A 28 16.93 9.77 -6.01
CA LEU A 28 15.48 9.94 -6.09
C LEU A 28 14.78 9.54 -4.79
N ASN A 29 15.27 8.49 -4.13
CA ASN A 29 14.74 7.99 -2.87
C ASN A 29 15.87 7.52 -1.94
N PRO A 30 16.21 8.29 -0.89
CA PRO A 30 17.29 7.93 0.03
C PRO A 30 16.99 6.66 0.86
N ASN A 31 15.73 6.24 1.00
CA ASN A 31 15.36 4.97 1.63
C ASN A 31 15.80 3.76 0.75
N GLY A 32 15.97 3.98 -0.56
CA GLY A 32 16.36 2.95 -1.51
C GLY A 32 15.37 1.80 -1.54
N ARG A 33 14.07 2.11 -1.67
CA ARG A 33 12.97 1.16 -1.84
C ARG A 33 12.03 1.64 -2.94
N ILE A 34 11.41 0.71 -3.64
CA ILE A 34 10.31 1.01 -4.56
C ILE A 34 8.99 1.13 -3.78
N PRO A 35 7.97 1.81 -4.32
CA PRO A 35 7.97 2.58 -5.57
C PRO A 35 8.52 4.01 -5.42
N VAL A 36 8.88 4.60 -6.55
CA VAL A 36 9.19 6.03 -6.73
C VAL A 36 8.46 6.51 -7.98
N LEU A 37 7.79 7.66 -7.88
CA LEU A 37 7.21 8.40 -9.00
C LEU A 37 8.12 9.59 -9.32
N VAL A 38 8.42 9.81 -10.60
CA VAL A 38 9.08 11.04 -11.06
C VAL A 38 8.11 11.76 -11.98
N ASP A 39 7.63 12.92 -11.55
CA ASP A 39 6.70 13.74 -12.32
C ASP A 39 7.45 14.70 -13.24
N ARG A 40 7.59 14.29 -14.50
CA ARG A 40 8.26 15.09 -15.55
C ARG A 40 7.51 16.37 -15.91
N ASN A 41 6.20 16.44 -15.67
CA ASN A 41 5.42 17.66 -15.90
C ASN A 41 5.64 18.70 -14.80
N ARG A 42 6.27 18.30 -13.69
CA ARG A 42 6.51 19.12 -12.51
C ARG A 42 8.00 19.22 -12.18
N ALA A 43 8.80 19.52 -13.21
CA ALA A 43 10.26 19.68 -13.11
C ALA A 43 10.97 18.45 -12.51
N ASP A 44 10.60 17.27 -13.00
CA ASP A 44 11.13 15.97 -12.56
C ASP A 44 11.01 15.75 -11.04
N PHE A 45 9.91 16.23 -10.44
CA PHE A 45 9.68 16.09 -9.00
C PHE A 45 9.54 14.61 -8.61
N ALA A 46 10.44 14.14 -7.75
CA ALA A 46 10.44 12.76 -7.26
C ALA A 46 9.62 12.62 -5.97
N VAL A 47 8.79 11.58 -5.91
CA VAL A 47 7.97 11.22 -4.75
C VAL A 47 8.17 9.73 -4.46
N PHE A 48 8.52 9.40 -3.22
CA PHE A 48 8.59 8.02 -2.73
C PHE A 48 7.60 7.84 -1.58
N GLU A 49 7.43 6.59 -1.12
CA GLU A 49 6.32 6.11 -0.27
C GLU A 49 4.99 6.01 -1.02
N THR A 50 4.42 4.80 -1.09
CA THR A 50 3.20 4.53 -1.88
C THR A 50 2.03 5.40 -1.46
N ALA A 51 1.80 5.61 -0.15
CA ALA A 51 0.73 6.47 0.34
C ALA A 51 0.93 7.94 -0.09
N ALA A 52 2.16 8.45 -0.01
CA ALA A 52 2.49 9.80 -0.44
C ALA A 52 2.34 9.96 -1.96
N ILE A 53 2.73 8.95 -2.75
CA ILE A 53 2.52 8.92 -4.20
C ILE A 53 1.02 8.98 -4.54
N LEU A 54 0.18 8.19 -3.87
CA LEU A 54 -1.26 8.21 -4.10
C LEU A 54 -1.89 9.56 -3.76
N LEU A 55 -1.50 10.16 -2.63
CA LEU A 55 -1.95 11.51 -2.23
C LEU A 55 -1.49 12.58 -3.23
N TYR A 56 -0.23 12.51 -3.68
CA TYR A 56 0.33 13.40 -4.68
C TYR A 56 -0.45 13.33 -6.00
N LEU A 57 -0.76 12.12 -6.46
CA LEU A 57 -1.54 11.90 -7.68
C LEU A 57 -2.96 12.42 -7.53
N ALA A 58 -3.61 12.18 -6.38
CA ALA A 58 -4.94 12.72 -6.12
C ALA A 58 -4.94 14.26 -6.13
N GLN A 59 -3.97 14.87 -5.46
CA GLN A 59 -3.85 16.33 -5.37
C GLN A 59 -3.61 17.01 -6.72
N HIS A 60 -2.82 16.39 -7.60
CA HIS A 60 -2.36 17.04 -8.84
C HIS A 60 -3.06 16.57 -10.11
N TYR A 61 -3.69 15.40 -10.09
CA TYR A 61 -4.23 14.76 -11.30
C TYR A 61 -5.66 14.23 -11.13
N ASP A 62 -6.25 14.30 -9.94
CA ASP A 62 -7.65 13.95 -9.69
C ASP A 62 -8.50 15.20 -9.36
N ALA A 63 -8.51 16.17 -10.27
CA ALA A 63 -9.20 17.45 -10.10
C ALA A 63 -10.72 17.30 -9.84
N ALA A 64 -11.31 16.17 -10.26
CA ALA A 64 -12.71 15.85 -10.02
C ALA A 64 -12.96 15.12 -8.70
N SER A 65 -11.91 14.88 -7.89
CA SER A 65 -11.98 14.12 -6.64
C SER A 65 -12.71 12.77 -6.82
N LYS A 66 -12.37 12.06 -7.90
CA LYS A 66 -13.00 10.78 -8.24
C LYS A 66 -12.54 9.64 -7.33
N PHE A 67 -11.32 9.71 -6.83
CA PHE A 67 -10.67 8.68 -6.03
C PHE A 67 -10.20 9.18 -4.67
N ALA A 68 -10.41 10.45 -4.35
CA ALA A 68 -10.10 11.05 -3.07
C ALA A 68 -11.22 12.01 -2.64
N PHE A 69 -11.19 12.43 -1.39
CA PHE A 69 -12.11 13.43 -0.86
C PHE A 69 -11.44 14.80 -0.87
N ASP A 70 -12.21 15.85 -1.12
CA ASP A 70 -11.68 17.22 -1.10
C ASP A 70 -11.46 17.66 0.36
N PRO A 71 -10.25 18.08 0.75
CA PRO A 71 -9.94 18.43 2.13
C PRO A 71 -10.63 19.72 2.62
N ALA A 72 -11.09 20.59 1.71
CA ALA A 72 -11.78 21.84 2.04
C ALA A 72 -13.30 21.65 2.16
N THR A 73 -13.90 20.82 1.31
CA THR A 73 -15.37 20.63 1.26
C THR A 73 -15.83 19.31 1.90
N GLN A 74 -14.94 18.34 2.05
CA GLN A 74 -15.22 16.99 2.59
C GLN A 74 -14.17 16.58 3.63
N ALA A 75 -13.79 17.53 4.50
CA ALA A 75 -12.68 17.38 5.45
C ALA A 75 -12.75 16.12 6.33
N ASP A 76 -13.94 15.77 6.82
CA ASP A 76 -14.13 14.58 7.67
C ASP A 76 -13.90 13.28 6.90
N GLU A 77 -14.38 13.19 5.66
CA GLU A 77 -14.16 12.00 4.81
C GLU A 77 -12.70 11.91 4.35
N TYR A 78 -12.07 13.06 4.07
CA TYR A 78 -10.64 13.12 3.81
C TYR A 78 -9.83 12.59 5.01
N SER A 79 -10.18 12.99 6.23
CA SER A 79 -9.54 12.51 7.46
C SER A 79 -9.71 11.00 7.63
N ARG A 80 -10.92 10.46 7.40
CA ARG A 80 -11.16 9.01 7.46
C ARG A 80 -10.40 8.24 6.38
N MET A 81 -10.33 8.76 5.16
CA MET A 81 -9.53 8.18 4.08
C MET A 81 -8.05 8.08 4.50
N LEU A 82 -7.48 9.17 5.03
CA LEU A 82 -6.12 9.16 5.55
C LEU A 82 -5.94 8.15 6.68
N GLN A 83 -6.86 8.06 7.64
CA GLN A 83 -6.81 7.09 8.73
C GLN A 83 -6.64 5.65 8.20
N TRP A 84 -7.41 5.26 7.18
CA TRP A 84 -7.31 3.93 6.57
C TRP A 84 -6.04 3.72 5.76
N MET A 85 -5.57 4.75 5.03
CA MET A 85 -4.26 4.70 4.36
C MET A 85 -3.13 4.46 5.37
N PHE A 86 -3.10 5.21 6.46
CA PHE A 86 -2.07 5.06 7.49
C PHE A 86 -2.22 3.75 8.28
N PHE A 87 -3.43 3.24 8.48
CA PHE A 87 -3.65 1.91 9.05
C PHE A 87 -3.04 0.81 8.17
N ALA A 88 -3.22 0.88 6.85
CA ALA A 88 -2.62 -0.07 5.92
C ALA A 88 -1.09 0.08 5.87
N HIS A 89 -0.58 1.31 5.81
CA HIS A 89 0.86 1.59 5.65
C HIS A 89 1.66 1.36 6.94
N GLY A 90 1.08 1.61 8.11
CA GLY A 90 1.70 1.39 9.42
C GLY A 90 1.41 0.01 10.03
N GLY A 91 0.30 -0.61 9.66
CA GLY A 91 -0.13 -1.91 10.18
C GLY A 91 0.05 -3.03 9.15
N ILE A 92 -0.88 -3.11 8.19
CA ILE A 92 -1.01 -4.26 7.28
C ILE A 92 0.30 -4.55 6.55
N GLY A 93 0.84 -3.56 5.84
CA GLY A 93 2.01 -3.74 4.98
C GLY A 93 3.24 -4.21 5.75
N PRO A 94 3.69 -3.50 6.79
CA PRO A 94 4.85 -3.91 7.58
C PRO A 94 4.67 -5.29 8.23
N MET A 95 3.51 -5.57 8.84
CA MET A 95 3.30 -6.84 9.56
C MET A 95 3.28 -8.04 8.61
N GLN A 96 2.58 -7.92 7.49
CA GLN A 96 2.59 -8.94 6.44
C GLN A 96 3.97 -9.08 5.79
N GLY A 97 4.71 -7.98 5.64
CA GLY A 97 6.09 -7.99 5.17
C GLY A 97 7.02 -8.79 6.10
N GLN A 98 6.89 -8.60 7.41
CA GLN A 98 7.65 -9.37 8.40
C GLN A 98 7.27 -10.85 8.39
N LEU A 99 5.97 -11.16 8.37
CA LEU A 99 5.49 -12.54 8.23
C LEU A 99 6.13 -13.22 7.01
N ASN A 100 6.13 -12.54 5.86
CA ASN A 100 6.74 -13.05 4.64
C ASN A 100 8.26 -13.24 4.78
N HIS A 101 8.97 -12.30 5.42
CA HIS A 101 10.39 -12.46 5.69
C HIS A 101 10.68 -13.72 6.51
N PHE A 102 10.04 -13.89 7.67
CA PHE A 102 10.27 -15.05 8.53
C PHE A 102 9.77 -16.36 7.91
N ALA A 103 8.74 -16.32 7.06
CA ALA A 103 8.23 -17.50 6.37
C ALA A 103 9.12 -18.00 5.23
N ARG A 104 9.86 -17.11 4.55
CA ARG A 104 10.51 -17.46 3.27
C ARG A 104 11.98 -17.09 3.13
N PHE A 105 12.42 -16.05 3.83
CA PHE A 105 13.72 -15.42 3.57
C PHE A 105 14.66 -15.44 4.78
N ALA A 106 14.11 -15.60 5.99
CA ALA A 106 14.95 -15.76 7.18
C ALA A 106 15.87 -16.99 7.01
N PRO A 107 17.17 -16.85 7.31
CA PRO A 107 18.14 -17.94 7.13
C PRO A 107 17.90 -19.11 8.09
N GLU A 108 17.26 -18.83 9.23
CA GLU A 108 16.91 -19.79 10.26
C GLU A 108 15.39 -19.84 10.45
N ASP A 109 14.88 -21.00 10.85
CA ASP A 109 13.48 -21.12 11.24
C ASP A 109 13.26 -20.57 12.65
N ILE A 110 12.39 -19.57 12.78
CA ILE A 110 12.05 -18.92 14.04
C ILE A 110 10.53 -19.03 14.25
N PRO A 111 10.02 -20.14 14.82
CA PRO A 111 8.57 -20.40 14.93
C PRO A 111 7.82 -19.30 15.69
N TYR A 112 8.42 -18.74 16.74
CA TYR A 112 7.82 -17.64 17.51
C TYR A 112 7.57 -16.40 16.64
N ALA A 113 8.55 -16.00 15.81
CA ALA A 113 8.42 -14.83 14.95
C ALA A 113 7.33 -15.06 13.89
N LYS A 114 7.34 -16.23 13.23
CA LYS A 114 6.29 -16.62 12.28
C LYS A 114 4.90 -16.52 12.92
N LYS A 115 4.71 -17.12 14.10
CA LYS A 115 3.43 -17.08 14.83
C LYS A 115 3.03 -15.65 15.19
N ARG A 116 3.95 -14.86 15.74
CA ARG A 116 3.69 -13.46 16.13
C ARG A 116 3.17 -12.63 14.96
N TYR A 117 3.86 -12.64 13.82
CA TYR A 117 3.46 -11.84 12.66
C TYR A 117 2.26 -12.41 11.93
N LEU A 118 2.02 -13.73 12.02
CA LEU A 118 0.80 -14.35 11.53
C LEU A 118 -0.42 -13.87 12.32
N ASP A 119 -0.35 -13.97 13.65
CA ASP A 119 -1.44 -13.57 14.53
C ASP A 119 -1.76 -12.07 14.37
N GLU A 120 -0.72 -11.23 14.27
CA GLU A 120 -0.92 -9.79 14.04
C GLU A 120 -1.51 -9.49 12.66
N THR A 121 -1.07 -10.19 11.61
CA THR A 121 -1.67 -10.06 10.27
C THR A 121 -3.16 -10.46 10.30
N LYS A 122 -3.50 -11.57 10.97
CA LYS A 122 -4.90 -11.99 11.17
C LYS A 122 -5.71 -10.94 11.93
N ARG A 123 -5.14 -10.36 13.00
CA ARG A 123 -5.80 -9.29 13.78
C ARG A 123 -6.12 -8.08 12.92
N LEU A 124 -5.17 -7.62 12.09
CA LEU A 124 -5.34 -6.48 11.20
C LEU A 124 -6.40 -6.74 10.12
N TYR A 125 -6.45 -7.94 9.56
CA TYR A 125 -7.53 -8.34 8.65
C TYR A 125 -8.88 -8.44 9.37
N GLY A 126 -8.92 -8.87 10.63
CA GLY A 126 -10.13 -8.84 11.44
C GLY A 126 -10.66 -7.42 11.66
N VAL A 127 -9.79 -6.42 11.80
CA VAL A 127 -10.21 -5.01 11.85
C VAL A 127 -10.85 -4.57 10.54
N LEU A 128 -10.29 -4.97 9.39
CA LEU A 128 -10.89 -4.69 8.09
C LEU A 128 -12.24 -5.39 7.93
N ASP A 129 -12.35 -6.65 8.32
CA ASP A 129 -13.58 -7.44 8.22
C ASP A 129 -14.72 -6.83 9.05
N ILE A 130 -14.42 -6.42 10.29
CA ILE A 130 -15.38 -5.71 11.16
C ILE A 130 -15.80 -4.39 10.53
N HIS A 131 -14.86 -3.59 10.01
CA HIS A 131 -15.18 -2.29 9.41
C HIS A 131 -15.98 -2.42 8.12
N LEU A 132 -15.61 -3.39 7.27
CA LEU A 132 -16.27 -3.63 5.99
C LEU A 132 -17.57 -4.43 6.13
N ASN A 133 -17.93 -4.88 7.34
CA ASN A 133 -19.22 -5.48 7.58
C ASN A 133 -20.34 -4.44 7.39
N GLY A 134 -21.11 -4.59 6.31
CA GLY A 134 -22.15 -3.64 5.92
C GLY A 134 -21.64 -2.43 5.13
N ARG A 135 -20.35 -2.41 4.75
CA ARG A 135 -19.75 -1.37 3.89
C ARG A 135 -19.12 -2.01 2.65
N ASP A 136 -19.09 -1.26 1.56
CA ASP A 136 -18.41 -1.64 0.32
C ASP A 136 -16.98 -1.11 0.26
N PHE A 137 -16.71 0.04 0.88
CA PHE A 137 -15.41 0.72 0.84
C PHE A 137 -14.99 1.30 2.20
N LEU A 138 -13.67 1.53 2.33
CA LEU A 138 -13.03 1.94 3.59
C LEU A 138 -13.45 3.33 4.05
N ALA A 139 -13.64 4.27 3.13
CA ALA A 139 -13.94 5.65 3.42
C ALA A 139 -15.20 6.12 2.68
N GLY A 140 -15.74 7.28 3.05
CA GLY A 140 -16.92 7.86 2.43
C GLY A 140 -18.24 7.57 3.17
N PRO A 141 -19.32 8.27 2.79
CA PRO A 141 -20.62 8.17 3.46
C PRO A 141 -21.30 6.83 3.19
N GLU A 142 -22.29 6.50 4.03
CA GLU A 142 -23.12 5.28 3.92
C GLU A 142 -22.27 3.99 3.84
N ARG A 143 -22.37 3.27 2.71
CA ARG A 143 -21.60 2.05 2.44
C ARG A 143 -20.15 2.35 2.00
N GLY A 144 -19.78 3.62 1.88
CA GLY A 144 -18.46 4.06 1.45
C GLY A 144 -18.39 4.37 -0.05
N THR A 145 -17.28 5.01 -0.43
CA THR A 145 -16.92 5.36 -1.80
C THR A 145 -15.50 4.84 -2.07
N TYR A 146 -15.31 4.19 -3.20
CA TYR A 146 -14.00 3.70 -3.61
C TYR A 146 -12.98 4.84 -3.68
N SER A 147 -11.85 4.67 -3.00
CA SER A 147 -10.85 5.71 -2.85
C SER A 147 -9.42 5.17 -2.88
N ILE A 148 -8.45 6.08 -2.82
CA ILE A 148 -7.04 5.75 -2.64
C ILE A 148 -6.76 4.98 -1.34
N ALA A 149 -7.64 5.02 -0.33
CA ALA A 149 -7.54 4.15 0.84
C ALA A 149 -7.72 2.68 0.47
N ASP A 150 -8.74 2.38 -0.34
CA ASP A 150 -9.01 1.03 -0.83
C ASP A 150 -7.89 0.57 -1.77
N MET A 151 -7.43 1.43 -2.69
CA MET A 151 -6.28 1.13 -3.55
C MET A 151 -5.04 0.75 -2.75
N ASN A 152 -4.75 1.49 -1.68
CA ASN A 152 -3.59 1.25 -0.82
C ASN A 152 -3.71 -0.10 -0.10
N ALA A 153 -4.82 -0.35 0.59
CA ALA A 153 -5.02 -1.56 1.37
C ALA A 153 -5.17 -2.83 0.50
N PHE A 154 -5.87 -2.72 -0.64
CA PHE A 154 -6.19 -3.85 -1.52
C PHE A 154 -4.94 -4.58 -2.01
N THR A 155 -3.87 -3.86 -2.35
CA THR A 155 -2.64 -4.46 -2.88
C THR A 155 -2.01 -5.47 -1.92
N TRP A 156 -2.15 -5.27 -0.61
CA TRP A 156 -1.69 -6.20 0.41
C TRP A 156 -2.70 -7.33 0.67
N CYS A 157 -4.00 -7.01 0.65
CA CYS A 157 -5.07 -7.95 1.00
C CYS A 157 -5.42 -8.94 -0.12
N ALA A 158 -5.36 -8.51 -1.38
CA ALA A 158 -5.71 -9.33 -2.55
C ALA A 158 -4.60 -10.30 -2.95
N TYR A 159 -3.35 -9.91 -2.68
CA TYR A 159 -2.17 -10.74 -2.86
C TYR A 159 -1.52 -11.00 -1.51
N PRO A 160 -2.23 -11.66 -0.56
CA PRO A 160 -1.58 -12.05 0.67
C PRO A 160 -0.46 -12.99 0.24
N ILE A 161 0.78 -12.63 0.53
CA ILE A 161 1.93 -13.42 0.05
C ILE A 161 1.87 -14.85 0.63
N CYS A 162 1.09 -15.04 1.69
CA CYS A 162 0.70 -16.31 2.28
C CYS A 162 -0.29 -17.16 1.43
N ARG A 163 -0.95 -16.64 0.39
CA ARG A 163 -1.84 -17.44 -0.50
C ARG A 163 -1.09 -18.54 -1.25
N PHE A 164 0.23 -18.43 -1.36
CA PHE A 164 1.10 -19.49 -1.87
C PHE A 164 1.30 -20.67 -0.88
N HIS A 165 0.88 -20.56 0.38
CA HIS A 165 0.94 -21.67 1.34
C HIS A 165 -0.20 -22.68 1.17
N ARG A 166 -1.23 -22.37 0.37
CA ARG A 166 -2.31 -23.34 0.09
C ARG A 166 -1.83 -24.55 -0.73
N GLN A 167 -0.61 -24.53 -1.27
CA GLN A 167 0.03 -25.69 -1.90
C GLN A 167 0.99 -26.45 -0.98
N ALA A 168 1.27 -25.95 0.23
CA ALA A 168 2.26 -26.53 1.14
C ALA A 168 1.68 -27.05 2.48
N ASP A 169 0.40 -26.80 2.77
CA ASP A 169 -0.28 -27.33 3.96
C ASP A 169 -1.50 -28.20 3.57
N PRO A 170 -1.40 -29.54 3.65
CA PRO A 170 -2.52 -30.45 3.44
C PRO A 170 -3.59 -30.39 4.55
N GLN A 171 -3.29 -29.77 5.69
CA GLN A 171 -4.15 -29.77 6.89
C GLN A 171 -4.94 -28.47 7.08
N GLY A 172 -4.70 -27.46 6.24
CA GLY A 172 -5.55 -26.28 6.15
C GLY A 172 -5.70 -25.50 7.46
N VAL A 173 -4.64 -25.40 8.26
CA VAL A 173 -4.70 -24.66 9.52
C VAL A 173 -4.27 -23.21 9.30
N LEU A 174 -5.11 -22.47 8.58
CA LEU A 174 -5.16 -21.01 8.62
C LEU A 174 -6.58 -20.51 8.80
#